data_AF-A0A1V9FEP0-F1
#
_entry.id   AF-A0A1V9FEP0-F1
#
_cell.length_a   1.000
_cell.length_b   1.000
_cell.length_c   1.000
_cell.angle_alpha   90.00
_cell.angle_beta   90.00
_cell.angle_gamma   90.00
#
_symmetry.space_group_name_H-M   'P 1'
#
loop_
_entity.id
_entity.type
_entity.pdbx_description
1 polymer ?
#
loop_
_entity_poly.entity_id
_entity_poly.type
_entity_poly.pdbx_seq_one_letter_code
_entity_poly.pdbx_strand_id
1 'polypeptide(L)'
;MKHLLSIIFLLVLSFSTTAQRRISFYTTKINKDQFDKCGKVSYLVANAQIRKKSGSLRIPIVAKAAKVFKDDSSDRDFHEFKYLGDVKGTKLSLVQRIEYNDEEFYLLNRLTGTIDTLIGQPVFAQNMKNFVCVNNPGTDEKQQIQVCEMIDGRVKTRVYLDAIANTIIEFVTCVNRNSFLAEDNYGKYWKIHFKLSDE
;
A
#
# COMPACT_ATOMS: atom_id res chain seq x y z
N MET A 1 -48.28 19.84 -28.29
CA MET A 1 -47.32 19.06 -29.11
C MET A 1 -45.89 19.63 -29.17
N LYS A 2 -45.44 20.44 -28.19
CA LYS A 2 -44.05 20.97 -28.15
C LYS A 2 -43.25 20.61 -26.89
N HIS A 3 -43.89 20.01 -25.88
CA HIS A 3 -43.23 19.69 -24.61
C HIS A 3 -42.80 18.21 -24.45
N LEU A 4 -43.19 17.33 -25.38
CA LEU A 4 -42.78 15.92 -25.33
C LEU A 4 -41.41 15.64 -25.96
N LEU A 5 -40.91 16.54 -26.83
CA LEU A 5 -39.66 16.34 -27.57
C LEU A 5 -38.39 16.74 -26.78
N SER A 6 -38.51 17.53 -25.72
CA SER A 6 -37.34 17.97 -24.93
C SER A 6 -36.91 16.99 -23.83
N ILE A 7 -37.76 16.02 -23.46
CA ILE A 7 -37.45 15.08 -22.36
C ILE A 7 -36.56 13.92 -22.86
N ILE A 8 -36.64 13.57 -24.14
CA ILE A 8 -35.84 12.47 -24.72
C ILE A 8 -34.37 12.88 -24.96
N PHE A 9 -34.09 14.17 -25.16
CA PHE A 9 -32.72 14.64 -25.39
C PHE A 9 -31.86 14.71 -24.12
N LEU A 10 -32.47 14.73 -22.92
CA LEU A 10 -31.73 14.74 -21.65
C LEU A 10 -31.35 13.34 -21.13
N LEU A 11 -31.90 12.27 -21.70
CA LEU A 11 -31.66 10.90 -21.23
C LEU A 11 -30.46 10.21 -21.90
N VAL A 12 -29.84 10.84 -22.90
CA VAL A 12 -28.73 10.25 -23.68
C VAL A 12 -27.35 10.69 -23.17
N LEU A 13 -27.26 11.66 -22.25
CA LEU A 13 -25.99 12.26 -21.80
C LEU A 13 -25.39 11.66 -20.52
N SER A 14 -26.00 10.63 -19.92
CA SER A 14 -25.48 10.00 -18.70
C SER A 14 -24.64 8.74 -18.93
N PHE A 15 -24.32 8.39 -20.17
CA PHE A 15 -23.27 7.40 -20.47
C PHE A 15 -21.89 8.04 -20.33
N SER A 16 -21.55 8.47 -19.11
CA SER A 16 -20.16 8.66 -18.72
C SER A 16 -19.51 7.27 -18.76
N THR A 17 -18.98 6.91 -19.93
CA THR A 17 -18.13 5.75 -20.09
C THR A 17 -16.93 5.95 -19.19
N THR A 18 -16.93 5.30 -18.03
CA THR A 18 -15.72 5.13 -17.23
C THR A 18 -14.79 4.29 -18.08
N ALA A 19 -13.89 4.94 -18.82
CA ALA A 19 -12.84 4.27 -19.55
C ALA A 19 -12.05 3.43 -18.54
N GLN A 20 -12.27 2.11 -18.54
CA GLN A 20 -11.56 1.20 -17.67
C GLN A 20 -10.08 1.28 -18.04
N ARG A 21 -9.28 1.79 -17.11
CA ARG A 21 -7.85 2.01 -17.31
C ARG A 21 -7.21 0.68 -17.70
N ARG A 22 -6.60 0.60 -18.88
CA ARG A 22 -5.98 -0.64 -19.33
C ARG A 22 -4.63 -0.78 -18.63
N ILE A 23 -4.48 -1.87 -17.90
CA ILE A 23 -3.23 -2.27 -17.26
C ILE A 23 -2.68 -3.43 -18.07
N SER A 24 -1.44 -3.31 -18.54
CA SER A 24 -0.69 -4.47 -19.03
C SER A 24 0.26 -4.92 -17.93
N PHE A 25 0.30 -6.22 -17.68
CA PHE A 25 1.06 -6.86 -16.63
C PHE A 25 1.76 -8.06 -17.23
N TYR A 26 3.07 -8.18 -16.99
CA TYR A 26 3.83 -9.35 -17.42
C TYR A 26 4.94 -9.65 -16.43
N THR A 27 5.32 -10.92 -16.39
CA THR A 27 6.30 -11.44 -15.46
C THR A 27 7.42 -12.13 -16.23
N THR A 28 8.64 -12.02 -15.72
CA THR A 28 9.81 -12.66 -16.29
C THR A 28 10.52 -13.40 -15.17
N LYS A 29 10.72 -14.71 -15.35
CA LYS A 29 11.54 -15.48 -14.41
C LYS A 29 12.98 -15.00 -14.49
N ILE A 30 13.59 -14.77 -13.33
CA ILE A 30 14.99 -14.36 -13.21
C ILE A 30 15.75 -15.35 -12.33
N ASN A 31 17.07 -15.26 -12.29
CA ASN A 31 17.90 -16.05 -11.38
C ASN A 31 18.10 -15.32 -10.04
N LYS A 32 18.61 -16.06 -9.05
CA LYS A 32 18.87 -15.54 -7.71
C LYS A 32 19.89 -14.39 -7.73
N ASP A 33 20.95 -14.49 -8.54
CA ASP A 33 21.97 -13.44 -8.63
C ASP A 33 21.41 -12.09 -9.10
N GLN A 34 20.44 -12.11 -10.02
CA GLN A 34 19.73 -10.90 -10.46
C GLN A 34 18.86 -10.32 -9.34
N PHE A 35 18.25 -11.16 -8.52
CA PHE A 35 17.47 -10.75 -7.36
C PHE A 35 18.36 -10.17 -6.25
N ASP A 36 19.48 -10.84 -5.93
CA ASP A 36 20.39 -10.47 -4.86
C ASP A 36 21.22 -9.21 -5.17
N LYS A 37 21.46 -8.90 -6.45
CA LYS A 37 22.10 -7.63 -6.86
C LYS A 37 21.32 -6.40 -6.39
N CYS A 38 20.04 -6.57 -6.07
CA CYS A 38 19.21 -5.53 -5.51
C CYS A 38 19.38 -5.44 -4.00
N GLY A 39 20.09 -4.40 -3.55
CA GLY A 39 20.20 -4.09 -2.12
C GLY A 39 18.84 -3.82 -1.49
N LYS A 40 18.63 -4.32 -0.26
CA LYS A 40 17.46 -3.98 0.55
C LYS A 40 17.47 -2.49 0.88
N VAL A 41 16.37 -1.80 0.59
CA VAL A 41 16.22 -0.39 0.92
C VAL A 41 15.76 -0.27 2.38
N SER A 42 16.67 0.18 3.25
CA SER A 42 16.29 0.59 4.60
C SER A 42 15.53 1.92 4.54
N TYR A 43 14.21 1.85 4.74
CA TYR A 43 13.32 3.01 4.63
C TYR A 43 12.78 3.50 5.98
N LEU A 44 12.86 2.70 7.04
CA LEU A 44 12.40 3.09 8.38
C LEU A 44 13.56 3.59 9.24
N VAL A 45 13.30 4.66 9.98
CA VAL A 45 14.18 5.18 11.03
C VAL A 45 13.44 5.10 12.35
N ALA A 46 14.07 4.50 13.36
CA ALA A 46 13.51 4.44 14.69
C ALA A 46 13.35 5.85 15.28
N ASN A 47 12.26 6.08 16.00
CA ASN A 47 12.02 7.33 16.72
C ASN A 47 11.78 7.03 18.20
N ALA A 48 12.81 7.21 19.02
CA ALA A 48 12.77 6.87 20.44
C ALA A 48 11.74 7.69 21.25
N GLN A 49 11.25 8.81 20.70
CA GLN A 49 10.22 9.62 21.35
C GLN A 49 8.82 9.01 21.22
N ILE A 50 8.60 8.18 20.19
CA ILE A 50 7.34 7.50 19.96
C ILE A 50 7.43 6.13 20.62
N ARG A 51 6.69 5.98 21.72
CA ARG A 51 6.60 4.73 22.46
C ARG A 51 5.16 4.50 22.92
N LYS A 52 4.81 3.23 22.99
CA LYS A 52 3.54 2.77 23.52
C LYS A 52 3.56 2.84 25.04
N LYS A 53 2.49 3.35 25.64
CA LYS A 53 2.32 3.43 27.10
C LYS A 53 0.89 3.04 27.46
N SER A 54 0.75 2.04 28.33
CA SER A 54 -0.56 1.58 28.83
C SER A 54 -1.57 1.29 27.70
N GLY A 55 -1.14 0.48 26.71
CA GLY A 55 -1.99 0.12 25.56
C GLY A 55 -2.30 1.28 24.61
N SER A 56 -1.62 2.42 24.73
CA SER A 56 -1.84 3.58 23.85
C SER A 56 -0.55 3.99 23.15
N LEU A 57 -0.60 4.07 21.82
CA LEU A 57 0.45 4.63 20.99
C LEU A 57 0.11 6.08 20.65
N ARG A 58 0.95 7.03 21.07
CA ARG A 58 0.75 8.46 20.84
C ARG A 58 1.82 9.01 19.90
N ILE A 59 1.39 9.55 18.76
CA ILE A 59 2.27 10.10 17.74
C ILE A 59 2.01 11.61 17.59
N PRO A 60 3.02 12.47 17.80
CA PRO A 60 2.85 13.92 17.69
C PRO A 60 2.56 14.34 16.25
N ILE A 61 1.63 15.30 16.11
CA ILE A 61 1.28 15.95 14.85
C ILE A 61 1.64 17.44 14.97
N VAL A 62 2.25 18.00 13.93
CA VAL A 62 2.69 19.41 13.92
C VAL A 62 1.48 20.32 14.08
N ALA A 63 1.55 21.21 15.07
CA ALA A 63 0.53 22.22 15.38
C ALA A 63 -0.89 21.64 15.61
N LYS A 64 -1.01 20.35 15.97
CA LYS A 64 -2.28 19.68 16.25
C LYS A 64 -2.17 18.78 17.47
N ALA A 65 -3.31 18.30 17.96
CA ALA A 65 -3.32 17.22 18.93
C ALA A 65 -2.62 15.98 18.35
N ALA A 66 -1.89 15.28 19.22
CA ALA A 66 -1.25 14.02 18.84
C ALA A 66 -2.31 12.99 18.40
N LYS A 67 -1.98 12.19 17.38
CA LYS A 67 -2.79 11.03 17.02
C LYS A 67 -2.57 9.96 18.09
N VAL A 68 -3.67 9.42 18.61
CA VAL A 68 -3.64 8.33 19.59
C VAL A 68 -4.28 7.11 18.94
N PHE A 69 -3.55 6.00 18.98
CA PHE A 69 -4.06 4.67 18.69
C PHE A 69 -4.13 3.91 20.02
N LYS A 70 -5.25 3.25 20.29
CA LYS A 70 -5.48 2.52 21.53
C LYS A 70 -5.69 1.06 21.17
N ASP A 71 -5.02 0.18 21.89
CA ASP A 71 -5.31 -1.24 21.79
C ASP A 71 -6.68 -1.53 22.39
N ASP A 72 -7.25 -2.63 21.93
CA ASP A 72 -8.39 -3.30 22.56
C ASP A 72 -7.99 -4.76 22.79
N SER A 73 -8.13 -5.22 24.03
CA SER A 73 -7.81 -6.59 24.43
C SER A 73 -9.05 -7.42 24.70
N SER A 74 -10.23 -6.95 24.29
CA SER A 74 -11.48 -7.70 24.41
C SER A 74 -11.56 -8.77 23.33
N ASP A 75 -12.21 -9.90 23.66
CA ASP A 75 -12.35 -11.02 22.72
C ASP A 75 -13.16 -10.65 21.46
N ARG A 76 -13.98 -9.59 21.53
CA ARG A 76 -14.86 -9.18 20.42
C ARG A 76 -14.16 -8.28 19.41
N ASP A 77 -13.30 -7.38 19.89
CA ASP A 77 -12.74 -6.30 19.09
C ASP A 77 -11.21 -6.24 19.22
N PHE A 78 -10.54 -7.36 19.53
CA PHE A 78 -9.10 -7.39 19.76
C PHE A 78 -8.33 -6.72 18.62
N HIS A 79 -7.50 -5.74 18.99
CA HIS A 79 -6.49 -5.20 18.09
C HIS A 79 -5.34 -4.56 18.88
N GLU A 80 -4.14 -4.71 18.33
CA GLU A 80 -2.92 -4.11 18.87
C GLU A 80 -2.28 -3.17 17.87
N PHE A 81 -1.88 -1.97 18.32
CA PHE A 81 -1.10 -1.05 17.51
C PHE A 81 0.39 -1.10 17.83
N LYS A 82 1.21 -1.18 16.78
CA LYS A 82 2.67 -1.17 16.85
C LYS A 82 3.25 -0.08 15.95
N TYR A 83 4.14 0.73 16.50
CA TYR A 83 4.92 1.69 15.71
C TYR A 83 6.13 1.00 15.10
N LEU A 84 6.28 1.10 13.77
CA LEU A 84 7.38 0.47 13.05
C LEU A 84 8.54 1.43 12.77
N GLY A 85 8.26 2.73 12.66
CA GLY A 85 9.29 3.74 12.40
C GLY A 85 8.78 4.91 11.59
N ASP A 86 9.66 5.88 11.39
CA ASP A 86 9.43 7.02 10.49
C ASP A 86 10.01 6.69 9.11
N VAL A 87 9.28 7.00 8.05
CA VAL A 87 9.80 6.84 6.68
C VAL A 87 10.89 7.88 6.43
N LYS A 88 12.10 7.40 6.11
CA LYS A 88 13.32 8.18 5.98
C LYS A 88 13.13 9.37 5.03
N GLY A 89 13.57 10.55 5.49
CA GLY A 89 13.47 11.78 4.69
C GLY A 89 12.06 12.35 4.55
N THR A 90 11.07 11.80 5.25
CA THR A 90 9.68 12.29 5.21
C THR A 90 9.16 12.61 6.61
N LYS A 91 7.91 13.08 6.69
CA LYS A 91 7.17 13.26 7.95
C LYS A 91 6.13 12.16 8.19
N LEU A 92 6.27 11.03 7.50
CA LEU A 92 5.36 9.89 7.59
C LEU A 92 5.84 8.92 8.68
N SER A 93 4.90 8.43 9.47
CA SER A 93 5.12 7.37 10.46
C SER A 93 4.35 6.13 10.02
N LEU A 94 5.00 4.97 10.06
CA LEU A 94 4.37 3.69 9.78
C LEU A 94 3.91 3.03 11.08
N VAL A 95 2.63 2.68 11.13
CA VAL A 95 1.99 1.97 12.23
C VAL A 95 1.37 0.70 11.68
N GLN A 96 1.55 -0.41 12.39
CA GLN A 96 0.89 -1.67 12.12
C GLN A 96 -0.26 -1.83 13.12
N ARG A 97 -1.41 -2.29 12.64
CA ARG A 97 -2.54 -2.75 13.45
C ARG A 97 -2.63 -4.26 13.28
N ILE A 98 -2.58 -4.98 14.38
CA ILE A 98 -2.58 -6.44 14.42
C ILE A 98 -3.94 -6.86 14.98
N GLU A 99 -4.65 -7.70 14.24
CA GLU A 99 -5.88 -8.37 14.68
C GLU A 99 -5.63 -9.89 14.84
N TYR A 100 -6.65 -10.68 15.16
CA TYR A 100 -6.48 -12.13 15.38
C TYR A 100 -5.90 -12.87 14.18
N ASN A 101 -6.34 -12.52 12.97
CA ASN A 101 -6.00 -13.22 11.73
C ASN A 101 -5.56 -12.29 10.61
N ASP A 102 -5.41 -11.00 10.90
CA ASP A 102 -5.13 -9.98 9.88
C ASP A 102 -4.19 -8.90 10.43
N GLU A 103 -3.55 -8.20 9.51
CA GLU A 103 -2.73 -7.03 9.80
C GLU A 103 -2.97 -5.91 8.79
N GLU A 104 -3.23 -4.72 9.31
CA GLU A 104 -3.35 -3.50 8.52
C GLU A 104 -2.15 -2.59 8.77
N PHE A 105 -1.77 -1.82 7.74
CA PHE A 105 -0.68 -0.86 7.84
C PHE A 105 -1.19 0.55 7.60
N TYR A 106 -0.83 1.46 8.50
CA TYR A 106 -1.24 2.86 8.46
C TYR A 106 -0.04 3.76 8.25
N LEU A 107 -0.10 4.58 7.20
CA LEU A 107 0.87 5.63 6.92
C LEU A 107 0.32 6.96 7.44
N LEU A 108 0.80 7.39 8.61
CA LEU A 108 0.37 8.63 9.25
C LEU A 108 1.26 9.80 8.81
N ASN A 109 0.67 10.81 8.17
CA ASN A 109 1.33 12.08 7.91
C ASN A 109 1.33 12.98 9.15
N ARG A 110 2.51 13.19 9.76
CA ARG A 110 2.64 13.99 10.98
C ARG A 110 2.53 15.50 10.77
N LEU A 111 2.47 15.99 9.53
CA LEU A 111 2.17 17.40 9.25
C LEU A 111 0.65 17.62 9.26
N THR A 112 -0.11 16.72 8.67
CA THR A 112 -1.55 16.92 8.45
C THR A 112 -2.43 16.16 9.44
N GLY A 113 -1.94 15.04 9.99
CA GLY A 113 -2.71 14.06 10.76
C GLY A 113 -3.47 13.05 9.89
N THR A 114 -3.32 13.12 8.56
CA THR A 114 -3.97 12.18 7.61
C THR A 114 -3.38 10.80 7.76
N ILE A 115 -4.22 9.77 7.66
CA ILE A 115 -3.82 8.37 7.69
C ILE A 115 -4.28 7.74 6.37
N ASP A 116 -3.33 7.11 5.68
CA ASP A 116 -3.61 6.27 4.53
C ASP A 116 -3.44 4.80 4.95
N THR A 117 -4.43 3.96 4.62
CA THR A 117 -4.38 2.51 4.87
C THR A 117 -3.73 1.78 3.70
N LEU A 118 -2.86 0.84 4.00
CA LEU A 118 -2.13 0.00 3.06
C LEU A 118 -2.52 -1.47 3.27
N ILE A 119 -2.57 -2.24 2.18
CA ILE A 119 -2.96 -3.67 2.23
C ILE A 119 -1.87 -4.58 2.83
N GLY A 120 -0.71 -4.03 3.16
CA GLY A 120 0.46 -4.78 3.62
C GLY A 120 1.64 -3.87 3.90
N GLN A 121 2.73 -4.44 4.42
CA GLN A 121 3.91 -3.66 4.75
C GLN A 121 4.54 -3.05 3.47
N PRO A 122 4.82 -1.74 3.43
CA PRO A 122 5.36 -1.12 2.23
C PRO A 122 6.83 -1.50 2.02
N VAL A 123 7.17 -1.78 0.76
CA VAL A 123 8.55 -1.88 0.26
C VAL A 123 8.82 -0.66 -0.61
N PHE A 124 9.63 0.27 -0.09
CA PHE A 124 9.92 1.52 -0.79
C PHE A 124 11.02 1.37 -1.85
N ALA A 125 10.85 2.06 -2.96
CA ALA A 125 11.91 2.39 -3.90
C ALA A 125 12.94 3.32 -3.22
N GLN A 126 14.17 3.37 -3.73
CA GLN A 126 15.24 4.23 -3.20
C GLN A 126 14.85 5.73 -3.14
N ASN A 127 13.98 6.18 -4.04
CA ASN A 127 13.53 7.56 -4.08
C ASN A 127 12.50 7.92 -2.99
N MET A 128 12.08 6.96 -2.15
CA MET A 128 11.06 7.11 -1.11
C MET A 128 9.68 7.60 -1.61
N LYS A 129 9.47 7.64 -2.93
CA LYS A 129 8.22 8.09 -3.56
C LYS A 129 7.37 6.90 -4.01
N ASN A 130 7.97 5.92 -4.67
CA ASN A 130 7.25 4.72 -5.11
C ASN A 130 7.40 3.62 -4.08
N PHE A 131 6.35 2.83 -3.89
CA PHE A 131 6.41 1.65 -3.04
C PHE A 131 5.37 0.62 -3.46
N VAL A 132 5.56 -0.61 -3.01
CA VAL A 132 4.65 -1.74 -3.22
C VAL A 132 4.26 -2.32 -1.87
N CYS A 133 2.99 -2.65 -1.71
CA CYS A 133 2.49 -3.46 -0.61
C CYS A 133 1.93 -4.76 -1.18
N VAL A 134 2.16 -5.86 -0.47
CA VAL A 134 1.56 -7.17 -0.79
C VAL A 134 0.78 -7.58 0.44
N ASN A 135 -0.50 -7.94 0.29
CA ASN A 135 -1.26 -8.45 1.42
C ASN A 135 -0.78 -9.86 1.81
N ASN A 136 -1.02 -10.22 3.06
CA ASN A 136 -0.92 -11.60 3.51
C ASN A 136 -2.32 -12.23 3.39
N PRO A 137 -2.62 -12.99 2.32
CA PRO A 137 -3.95 -13.51 2.13
C PRO A 137 -4.33 -14.48 3.25
N GLY A 138 -5.51 -14.28 3.84
CA GLY A 138 -6.17 -15.32 4.63
C GLY A 138 -6.58 -16.52 3.77
N THR A 139 -7.15 -17.55 4.40
CA THR A 139 -7.51 -18.82 3.73
C THR A 139 -8.39 -18.65 2.48
N ASP A 140 -9.22 -17.61 2.44
CA ASP A 140 -10.21 -17.39 1.37
C ASP A 140 -9.90 -16.17 0.49
N GLU A 141 -8.74 -15.53 0.67
CA GLU A 141 -8.38 -14.32 -0.05
C GLU A 141 -7.32 -14.58 -1.12
N LYS A 142 -7.41 -13.84 -2.23
CA LYS A 142 -6.34 -13.82 -3.22
C LYS A 142 -5.24 -12.87 -2.77
N GLN A 143 -3.99 -13.23 -3.04
CA GLN A 143 -2.91 -12.28 -2.89
C GLN A 143 -3.03 -11.17 -3.94
N GLN A 144 -3.00 -9.93 -3.45
CA GLN A 144 -3.03 -8.70 -4.22
C GLN A 144 -1.77 -7.89 -3.96
N ILE A 145 -1.38 -7.12 -4.97
CA ILE A 145 -0.24 -6.23 -4.93
C ILE A 145 -0.73 -4.82 -5.16
N GLN A 146 -0.58 -3.96 -4.16
CA GLN A 146 -0.88 -2.55 -4.26
C GLN A 146 0.38 -1.78 -4.64
N VAL A 147 0.38 -1.16 -5.82
CA VAL A 147 1.45 -0.27 -6.26
C VAL A 147 1.06 1.17 -5.97
N CYS A 148 1.91 1.88 -5.24
CA CYS A 148 1.64 3.23 -4.76
C CYS A 148 2.73 4.23 -5.14
N GLU A 149 2.33 5.49 -5.16
CA GLU A 149 3.20 6.65 -5.23
C GLU A 149 2.80 7.67 -4.15
N MET A 150 3.80 8.28 -3.52
CA MET A 150 3.62 9.41 -2.62
C MET A 150 3.51 10.71 -3.41
N ILE A 151 2.37 11.40 -3.28
CA ILE A 151 2.13 12.72 -3.88
C ILE A 151 1.69 13.66 -2.76
N ASP A 152 2.45 14.74 -2.56
CA ASP A 152 2.17 15.78 -1.55
C ASP A 152 1.92 15.22 -0.13
N GLY A 153 2.67 14.17 0.22
CA GLY A 153 2.57 13.52 1.52
C GLY A 153 1.32 12.67 1.72
N ARG A 154 0.62 12.30 0.64
CA ARG A 154 -0.48 11.33 0.61
C ARG A 154 -0.15 10.14 -0.28
N VAL A 155 -0.71 8.99 0.06
CA VAL A 155 -0.63 7.79 -0.76
C VAL A 155 -1.60 7.92 -1.94
N LYS A 156 -1.09 7.77 -3.15
CA LYS A 156 -1.88 7.53 -4.36
C LYS A 156 -1.65 6.11 -4.82
N THR A 157 -2.67 5.27 -4.73
CA THR A 157 -2.63 3.96 -5.37
C THR A 157 -2.68 4.14 -6.89
N ARG A 158 -1.67 3.59 -7.57
CA ARG A 158 -1.54 3.64 -9.02
C ARG A 158 -2.24 2.46 -9.67
N VAL A 159 -2.11 1.28 -9.08
CA VAL A 159 -2.73 0.04 -9.56
C VAL A 159 -2.77 -1.02 -8.47
N TYR A 160 -3.79 -1.90 -8.55
CA TYR A 160 -3.80 -3.21 -7.90
C TYR A 160 -3.49 -4.27 -8.96
N LEU A 161 -2.53 -5.14 -8.68
CA LEU A 161 -2.17 -6.27 -9.53
C LEU A 161 -2.55 -7.56 -8.80
N ASP A 162 -3.07 -8.53 -9.55
CA ASP A 162 -3.17 -9.89 -9.05
C ASP A 162 -1.78 -10.52 -8.93
N ALA A 163 -1.59 -11.37 -7.93
CA ALA A 163 -0.37 -12.17 -7.82
C ALA A 163 -0.25 -13.17 -8.98
N ILE A 164 0.96 -13.74 -9.12
CA ILE A 164 1.22 -14.78 -10.12
C ILE A 164 0.37 -16.02 -9.79
N ALA A 165 -0.32 -16.56 -10.79
CA ALA A 165 -1.24 -17.67 -10.61
C ALA A 165 -0.56 -18.87 -9.93
N ASN A 166 -1.23 -19.44 -8.93
CA ASN A 166 -0.77 -20.58 -8.13
C ASN A 166 0.56 -20.34 -7.39
N THR A 167 0.86 -19.09 -7.01
CA THR A 167 2.04 -18.76 -6.21
C THR A 167 1.68 -17.69 -5.17
N ILE A 168 2.44 -17.65 -4.07
CA ILE A 168 2.39 -16.59 -3.08
C ILE A 168 3.73 -15.87 -3.13
N ILE A 169 3.71 -14.55 -3.32
CA ILE A 169 4.87 -13.68 -3.21
C ILE A 169 5.19 -13.53 -1.72
N GLU A 170 6.38 -13.96 -1.32
CA GLU A 170 6.86 -13.86 0.07
C GLU A 170 7.72 -12.62 0.29
N PHE A 171 8.50 -12.23 -0.73
CA PHE A 171 9.38 -11.07 -0.65
C PHE A 171 9.30 -10.19 -1.89
N VAL A 172 9.34 -8.87 -1.67
CA VAL A 172 9.47 -7.86 -2.72
C VAL A 172 10.73 -7.03 -2.49
N THR A 173 11.44 -6.71 -3.57
CA THR A 173 12.61 -5.82 -3.55
C THR A 173 12.73 -5.03 -4.85
N CYS A 174 13.68 -4.10 -4.93
CA CYS A 174 14.02 -3.36 -6.14
C CYS A 174 12.83 -2.66 -6.82
N VAL A 175 11.99 -2.03 -5.98
CA VAL A 175 10.83 -1.30 -6.46
C VAL A 175 11.29 -0.10 -7.29
N ASN A 176 10.77 -0.05 -8.51
CA ASN A 176 10.86 1.08 -9.43
C ASN A 176 9.44 1.55 -9.73
N ARG A 177 9.32 2.64 -10.51
CA ARG A 177 8.01 3.19 -10.87
C ARG A 177 7.09 2.13 -11.49
N ASN A 178 7.58 1.33 -12.45
CA ASN A 178 6.74 0.42 -13.24
C ASN A 178 7.19 -1.05 -13.17
N SER A 179 8.00 -1.38 -12.17
CA SER A 179 8.48 -2.76 -11.98
C SER A 179 9.01 -2.99 -10.58
N PHE A 180 9.04 -4.24 -10.15
CA PHE A 180 9.70 -4.69 -8.92
C PHE A 180 10.16 -6.15 -9.07
N LEU A 181 11.01 -6.61 -8.16
CA LEU A 181 11.41 -8.01 -8.08
C LEU A 181 10.66 -8.70 -6.96
N ALA A 182 10.35 -9.97 -7.13
CA ALA A 182 9.65 -10.80 -6.16
C ALA A 182 10.28 -12.19 -6.03
N GLU A 183 10.21 -12.76 -4.82
CA GLU A 183 10.47 -14.17 -4.53
C GLU A 183 9.14 -14.82 -4.15
N ASP A 184 8.85 -15.99 -4.71
CA ASP A 184 7.65 -16.77 -4.38
C ASP A 184 7.92 -17.87 -3.35
N ASN A 185 6.85 -18.46 -2.84
CA ASN A 185 6.83 -19.56 -1.89
C ASN A 185 7.45 -20.89 -2.41
N TYR A 186 7.90 -20.92 -3.67
CA TYR A 186 8.67 -22.03 -4.24
C TYR A 186 10.15 -21.68 -4.43
N GLY A 187 10.62 -20.55 -3.90
CA GLY A 187 11.99 -20.07 -4.06
C GLY A 187 12.32 -19.65 -5.49
N LYS A 188 11.31 -19.29 -6.30
CA LYS A 188 11.53 -18.75 -7.65
C LYS A 188 11.52 -17.23 -7.62
N TYR A 189 12.33 -16.65 -8.48
CA TYR A 189 12.51 -15.21 -8.58
C TYR A 189 11.86 -14.65 -9.83
N TRP A 190 11.19 -13.54 -9.67
CA TRP A 190 10.39 -12.90 -10.71
C TRP A 190 10.75 -11.43 -10.82
N LYS A 191 10.80 -10.94 -12.06
CA LYS A 191 10.70 -9.53 -12.38
C LYS A 191 9.28 -9.24 -12.84
N ILE A 192 8.59 -8.39 -12.11
CA ILE A 192 7.20 -8.01 -12.39
C ILE A 192 7.22 -6.64 -13.04
N HIS A 193 6.56 -6.52 -14.19
CA HIS A 193 6.42 -5.30 -14.96
C HIS A 193 4.95 -4.97 -15.16
N PHE A 194 4.63 -3.68 -15.09
CA PHE A 194 3.29 -3.20 -15.41
C PHE A 194 3.36 -1.86 -16.15
N LYS A 195 2.37 -1.63 -17.01
CA LYS A 195 2.18 -0.35 -17.69
C LYS A 195 0.71 0.06 -17.60
N LEU A 196 0.50 1.33 -17.27
CA LEU A 196 -0.80 1.98 -17.21
C LEU A 196 -1.03 2.68 -18.56
N SER A 197 -2.23 2.57 -19.13
CA SER A 197 -2.54 3.14 -20.45
C SER A 197 -2.35 4.64 -20.59
N ASP A 198 -2.34 5.37 -19.48
CA ASP A 198 -2.34 6.83 -19.44
C ASP A 198 -0.98 7.40 -19.00
N GLU A 199 0.08 6.59 -19.06
CA GLU A 199 1.49 6.96 -18.86
C GLU A 199 2.33 6.61 -20.08
#